data_AF-A0A7S2NZX4-F1
#
_entry.id   AF-A0A7S2NZX4-F1
#
_cell.length_a   1.000
_cell.length_b   1.000
_cell.length_c   1.000
_cell.angle_alpha   90.00
_cell.angle_beta   90.00
_cell.angle_gamma   90.00
#
_symmetry.space_group_name_H-M   'P 1'
#
loop_
_entity.id
_entity.type
_entity.pdbx_description
1 polymer ?
#
loop_
_entity_poly.entity_id
_entity_poly.type
_entity_poly.pdbx_seq_one_letter_code
_entity_poly.pdbx_strand_id
1 'polypeptide(L)'
;LLIATASATGRRTIAEDEACTLQHKIFHNMDGSHKEEALCTMSDGVEVLISGGKRHAATQRFFLNKFKNGEYVAGASTMKAAKGSVVDEKTGRMYLHQDTVLHKDIKTVNPRSSQVRATTGANKLLVVRVNIDGGSTSPPYSTSTLSDKWFGTSGDAINNDSQYQACSFGKVSFDPYIGTTSSGVNISDGSYESL
;
A
#
# COMPACT_ATOMS: atom_id res chain seq x y z
N LEU A 1 -2.61 -38.72 6.29
CA LEU A 1 -3.23 -37.90 7.36
C LEU A 1 -3.16 -36.44 6.92
N LEU A 2 -4.16 -35.97 6.17
CA LEU A 2 -4.26 -34.56 5.77
C LEU A 2 -4.95 -33.80 6.90
N ILE A 3 -4.23 -32.93 7.59
CA ILE A 3 -4.81 -32.02 8.57
C ILE A 3 -5.44 -30.88 7.75
N ALA A 4 -6.75 -30.97 7.53
CA ALA A 4 -7.53 -29.83 7.11
C ALA A 4 -7.60 -28.84 8.29
N THR A 5 -6.84 -27.76 8.23
CA THR A 5 -7.05 -26.62 9.12
C THR A 5 -8.36 -25.97 8.72
N ALA A 6 -9.40 -26.19 9.53
CA ALA A 6 -10.68 -25.52 9.39
C ALA A 6 -10.45 -23.99 9.46
N SER A 7 -10.64 -23.31 8.34
CA SER A 7 -10.78 -21.85 8.32
C SER A 7 -12.10 -21.53 9.01
N ALA A 8 -12.04 -21.22 10.30
CA ALA A 8 -13.20 -20.82 11.09
C ALA A 8 -13.72 -19.48 10.57
N THR A 9 -14.61 -19.51 9.58
CA THR A 9 -15.30 -18.34 9.04
C THR A 9 -16.28 -17.79 10.10
N GLY A 10 -15.77 -16.99 11.02
CA GLY A 10 -16.50 -16.48 12.17
C GLY A 10 -15.99 -15.13 12.66
N ARG A 11 -16.82 -14.42 13.45
CA ARG A 11 -16.35 -13.27 14.23
C ARG A 11 -15.40 -13.77 15.31
N ARG A 12 -14.23 -13.16 15.41
CA ARG A 12 -13.27 -13.43 16.49
C ARG A 12 -12.95 -12.15 17.26
N THR A 13 -12.83 -12.26 18.57
CA THR A 13 -12.28 -11.17 19.39
C THR A 13 -10.77 -11.11 19.20
N ILE A 14 -10.23 -9.91 19.14
CA ILE A 14 -8.79 -9.68 19.01
C ILE A 14 -8.13 -9.96 20.36
N ALA A 15 -7.04 -10.72 20.36
CA ALA A 15 -6.29 -11.00 21.58
C ALA A 15 -5.61 -9.71 22.09
N GLU A 16 -5.42 -9.61 23.41
CA GLU A 16 -4.99 -8.37 24.10
C GLU A 16 -3.61 -7.84 23.64
N ASP A 17 -2.80 -8.69 23.00
CA ASP A 17 -1.49 -8.35 22.45
C ASP A 17 -1.36 -8.51 20.93
N GLU A 18 -2.44 -8.89 20.25
CA GLU A 18 -2.42 -9.05 18.81
C GLU A 18 -2.28 -7.68 18.14
N ALA A 19 -1.12 -7.46 17.54
CA ALA A 19 -0.84 -6.28 16.74
C ALA A 19 -1.18 -6.55 15.28
N CYS A 20 -1.60 -5.51 14.58
CA CYS A 20 -1.81 -5.54 13.14
C CYS A 20 -1.09 -4.36 12.49
N THR A 21 -0.65 -4.55 11.24
CA THR A 21 0.08 -3.53 10.48
C THR A 21 -0.91 -2.59 9.81
N LEU A 22 -0.79 -1.30 10.06
CA LEU A 22 -1.65 -0.28 9.48
C LEU A 22 -1.34 -0.09 8.00
N GLN A 23 -2.37 -0.11 7.18
CA GLN A 23 -2.32 0.14 5.75
C GLN A 23 -3.18 1.34 5.37
N HIS A 24 -2.72 2.08 4.36
CA HIS A 24 -3.52 3.07 3.66
C HIS A 24 -3.67 2.60 2.22
N LYS A 25 -4.90 2.30 1.80
CA LYS A 25 -5.19 1.91 0.43
C LYS A 25 -6.01 2.98 -0.25
N ILE A 26 -5.65 3.25 -1.50
CA ILE A 26 -6.36 4.16 -2.38
C ILE A 26 -6.87 3.34 -3.55
N PHE A 27 -8.19 3.33 -3.69
CA PHE A 27 -8.92 2.69 -4.78
C PHE A 27 -9.32 3.76 -5.76
N HIS A 28 -8.83 3.68 -6.99
CA HIS A 28 -9.24 4.55 -8.07
C HIS A 28 -10.42 3.93 -8.82
N ASN A 29 -11.48 4.72 -9.01
CA ASN A 29 -12.64 4.34 -9.78
C ASN A 29 -12.46 4.79 -11.24
N MET A 30 -13.19 4.13 -12.16
CA MET A 30 -13.14 4.46 -13.59
C MET A 30 -13.64 5.88 -13.91
N ASP A 31 -14.42 6.51 -13.02
CA ASP A 31 -14.91 7.88 -13.14
C ASP A 31 -13.88 8.94 -12.68
N GLY A 32 -12.66 8.52 -12.33
CA GLY A 32 -11.60 9.39 -11.82
C GLY A 32 -11.75 9.76 -10.34
N SER A 33 -12.85 9.35 -9.68
CA SER A 33 -12.94 9.46 -8.23
C SER A 33 -12.02 8.43 -7.56
N HIS A 34 -11.61 8.72 -6.33
CA HIS A 34 -10.86 7.76 -5.53
C HIS A 34 -11.51 7.58 -4.16
N LYS A 35 -11.33 6.39 -3.61
CA LYS A 35 -11.75 6.02 -2.27
C LYS A 35 -10.51 5.68 -1.46
N GLU A 36 -10.34 6.32 -0.32
CA GLU A 36 -9.27 5.99 0.62
C GLU A 36 -9.82 5.14 1.77
N GLU A 37 -9.05 4.13 2.16
CA GLU A 37 -9.37 3.28 3.31
C GLU A 37 -8.14 3.05 4.17
N ALA A 38 -8.35 3.11 5.49
CA ALA A 38 -7.41 2.65 6.48
C ALA A 38 -7.76 1.19 6.85
N LEU A 39 -6.82 0.29 6.60
CA LEU A 39 -6.95 -1.13 6.91
C LEU A 39 -5.91 -1.55 7.94
N CYS A 40 -6.15 -2.70 8.56
CA CYS A 40 -5.14 -3.41 9.32
C CYS A 40 -4.85 -4.75 8.67
N THR A 41 -3.58 -5.03 8.37
CA THR A 41 -3.12 -6.35 7.97
C THR A 41 -2.80 -7.15 9.23
N MET A 42 -3.55 -8.22 9.45
CA MET A 42 -3.35 -9.16 10.54
C MET A 42 -2.10 -10.03 10.27
N SER A 43 -1.64 -10.76 11.29
CA SER A 43 -0.40 -11.57 11.19
C SER A 43 -0.46 -12.71 10.16
N ASP A 44 -1.67 -13.16 9.82
CA ASP A 44 -1.96 -14.14 8.77
C ASP A 44 -2.04 -13.53 7.37
N GLY A 45 -1.79 -12.22 7.25
CA GLY A 45 -1.88 -11.46 5.99
C GLY A 45 -3.29 -10.99 5.64
N VAL A 46 -4.31 -11.34 6.43
CA VAL A 46 -5.69 -10.89 6.17
C VAL A 46 -5.81 -9.40 6.43
N GLU A 47 -6.34 -8.68 5.45
CA GLU A 47 -6.59 -7.25 5.58
C GLU A 47 -8.03 -7.00 6.02
N VAL A 48 -8.19 -6.17 7.03
CA VAL A 48 -9.48 -5.82 7.60
C VAL A 48 -9.67 -4.31 7.65
N LEU A 49 -10.82 -3.84 7.17
CA LEU A 49 -11.18 -2.44 7.21
C LEU A 49 -11.40 -2.00 8.67
N ILE A 50 -10.70 -0.95 9.10
CA ILE A 50 -10.79 -0.47 10.49
C ILE A 50 -12.11 0.31 10.67
N SER A 51 -13.01 -0.22 11.47
CA SER A 51 -14.29 0.40 11.82
C SER A 51 -14.50 0.31 13.34
N GLY A 52 -15.54 0.91 13.92
CA GLY A 52 -15.76 0.84 15.38
C GLY A 52 -15.43 2.13 16.15
N GLY A 53 -15.61 2.08 17.47
CA GLY A 53 -15.34 3.17 18.42
C GLY A 53 -16.50 4.17 18.65
N LYS A 54 -16.37 5.01 19.68
CA LYS A 54 -17.42 5.92 20.19
C LYS A 54 -17.92 6.97 19.17
N ARG A 55 -17.27 7.08 18.01
CA ARG A 55 -17.61 7.97 16.90
C ARG A 55 -17.37 7.29 15.54
N HIS A 56 -18.01 6.14 15.31
CA HIS A 56 -17.87 5.27 14.12
C HIS A 56 -17.72 6.00 12.75
N ALA A 57 -18.36 7.17 12.56
CA ALA A 57 -18.25 7.97 11.33
C ALA A 57 -16.88 8.67 11.13
N ALA A 58 -16.10 8.84 12.20
CA ALA A 58 -14.81 9.51 12.19
C ALA A 58 -13.61 8.56 12.28
N THR A 59 -13.82 7.26 12.48
CA THR A 59 -12.71 6.29 12.69
C THR A 59 -11.82 6.20 11.47
N GLN A 60 -12.37 5.97 10.28
CA GLN A 60 -11.61 6.00 9.03
C GLN A 60 -10.89 7.34 8.86
N ARG A 61 -11.59 8.46 9.06
CA ARG A 61 -11.02 9.80 8.96
C ARG A 61 -9.84 10.02 9.92
N PHE A 62 -9.91 9.50 11.14
CA PHE A 62 -8.83 9.60 12.11
C PHE A 62 -7.55 8.93 11.58
N PHE A 63 -7.63 7.67 11.15
CA PHE A 63 -6.44 6.96 10.64
C PHE A 63 -5.92 7.59 9.35
N LEU A 64 -6.81 7.93 8.41
CA LEU A 64 -6.42 8.60 7.16
C LEU A 64 -5.70 9.93 7.43
N ASN A 65 -6.18 10.74 8.38
CA ASN A 65 -5.50 11.98 8.77
C ASN A 65 -4.12 11.73 9.36
N LYS A 66 -3.95 10.67 10.17
CA LYS A 66 -2.65 10.30 10.75
C LYS A 66 -1.64 9.86 9.69
N PHE A 67 -2.09 9.13 8.67
CA PHE A 67 -1.24 8.83 7.51
C PHE A 67 -0.88 10.12 6.74
N LYS A 68 -1.87 10.97 6.43
CA LYS A 68 -1.67 12.25 5.71
C LYS A 68 -0.63 13.14 6.39
N ASN A 69 -0.72 13.23 7.71
CA ASN A 69 0.18 14.02 8.55
C ASN A 69 1.57 13.37 8.74
N GLY A 70 1.78 12.16 8.25
CA GLY A 70 3.03 11.41 8.43
C GLY A 70 3.23 10.88 9.85
N GLU A 71 2.20 10.89 10.69
CA GLU A 71 2.25 10.30 12.02
C GLU A 71 2.24 8.76 11.93
N TYR A 72 1.49 8.23 10.95
CA TYR A 72 1.49 6.81 10.58
C TYR A 72 2.13 6.62 9.20
N VAL A 73 2.82 5.50 9.04
CA VAL A 73 3.49 5.06 7.82
C VAL A 73 2.86 3.73 7.39
N ALA A 74 2.26 3.71 6.20
CA ALA A 74 1.62 2.52 5.66
C ALA A 74 2.63 1.35 5.55
N GLY A 75 2.20 0.15 5.95
CA GLY A 75 3.04 -1.05 5.94
C GLY A 75 4.13 -1.11 7.02
N ALA A 76 4.29 -0.05 7.82
CA ALA A 76 5.34 0.04 8.83
C ALA A 76 4.75 0.25 10.23
N SER A 77 3.81 1.18 10.40
CA SER A 77 3.15 1.41 11.68
C SER A 77 2.32 0.21 12.09
N THR A 78 2.50 -0.27 13.32
CA THR A 78 1.66 -1.34 13.89
C THR A 78 0.70 -0.78 14.92
N MET A 79 -0.54 -1.23 14.94
CA MET A 79 -1.54 -0.90 15.95
C MET A 79 -1.82 -2.11 16.85
N LYS A 80 -1.90 -1.87 18.16
CA LYS A 80 -2.58 -2.77 19.10
C LYS A 80 -4.01 -2.27 19.34
N ALA A 81 -5.00 -3.12 19.08
CA ALA A 81 -6.41 -2.78 19.28
C ALA A 81 -6.81 -2.88 20.75
N ALA A 82 -7.82 -2.11 21.15
CA ALA A 82 -8.35 -2.18 22.51
C ALA A 82 -9.05 -3.54 22.77
N LYS A 83 -9.03 -3.98 24.02
CA LYS A 83 -9.72 -5.19 24.48
C LYS A 83 -11.20 -5.15 24.08
N GLY A 84 -11.71 -6.28 23.59
CA GLY A 84 -13.10 -6.41 23.12
C GLY A 84 -13.33 -5.93 21.69
N SER A 85 -12.29 -5.51 20.97
CA SER A 85 -12.37 -5.32 19.52
C SER A 85 -12.58 -6.65 18.80
N VAL A 86 -13.33 -6.65 17.71
CA VAL A 86 -13.76 -7.87 17.00
C VAL A 86 -13.35 -7.78 15.54
N VAL A 87 -12.78 -8.85 15.00
CA VAL A 87 -12.63 -9.05 13.55
C VAL A 87 -13.79 -9.88 13.04
N ASP A 88 -14.48 -9.37 12.03
CA ASP A 88 -15.52 -10.05 11.27
C ASP A 88 -14.94 -10.43 9.91
N GLU A 89 -14.42 -11.65 9.82
CA GLU A 89 -13.74 -12.16 8.62
C GLU A 89 -14.70 -12.30 7.43
N LYS A 90 -16.01 -12.45 7.66
CA LYS A 90 -17.02 -12.53 6.59
C LYS A 90 -17.20 -11.19 5.89
N THR A 91 -17.14 -10.11 6.65
CA THR A 91 -17.29 -8.75 6.10
C THR A 91 -15.95 -8.07 5.80
N GLY A 92 -14.83 -8.68 6.18
CA GLY A 92 -13.51 -8.07 6.08
C GLY A 92 -13.36 -6.83 6.95
N ARG A 93 -14.04 -6.79 8.11
CA ARG A 93 -14.07 -5.60 8.98
C ARG A 93 -13.55 -5.88 10.37
N MET A 94 -12.76 -4.95 10.87
CA MET A 94 -12.40 -4.86 12.28
C MET A 94 -13.35 -3.85 12.94
N TYR A 95 -13.99 -4.22 14.03
CA TYR A 95 -14.80 -3.35 14.88
C TYR A 95 -14.05 -3.08 16.18
N LEU A 96 -13.46 -1.89 16.29
CA LEU A 96 -12.90 -1.38 17.53
C LEU A 96 -14.00 -1.28 18.59
N HIS A 97 -13.66 -1.66 19.83
CA HIS A 97 -14.59 -1.58 20.96
C HIS A 97 -15.19 -0.17 21.07
N GLN A 98 -16.47 -0.04 21.43
CA GLN A 98 -17.19 1.23 21.44
C GLN A 98 -16.57 2.30 22.36
N ASP A 99 -15.91 1.87 23.44
CA ASP A 99 -15.22 2.77 24.36
C ASP A 99 -13.77 3.05 23.97
N THR A 100 -13.30 2.55 22.82
CA THR A 100 -11.95 2.84 22.32
C THR A 100 -11.80 4.33 22.07
N VAL A 101 -10.88 4.93 22.80
CA VAL A 101 -10.41 6.30 22.63
C VAL A 101 -9.17 6.25 21.74
N LEU A 102 -9.34 6.59 20.46
CA LEU A 102 -8.32 6.35 19.40
C LEU A 102 -6.93 6.92 19.69
N HIS A 103 -6.81 8.00 20.45
CA HIS A 103 -5.51 8.61 20.79
C HIS A 103 -4.88 8.06 22.07
N LYS A 104 -5.66 7.39 22.91
CA LYS A 104 -5.25 6.92 24.24
C LYS A 104 -5.04 5.40 24.27
N ASP A 105 -5.95 4.67 23.63
CA ASP A 105 -6.03 3.22 23.75
C ASP A 105 -5.33 2.50 22.60
N ILE A 106 -5.10 3.19 21.47
CA ILE A 106 -4.29 2.66 20.38
C ILE A 106 -2.82 3.00 20.64
N LYS A 107 -2.02 1.94 20.81
CA LYS A 107 -0.56 2.06 20.81
C LYS A 107 -0.07 1.83 19.38
N THR A 108 0.44 2.87 18.75
CA THR A 108 1.16 2.75 17.48
C THR A 108 2.65 2.72 17.71
N VAL A 109 3.30 1.67 17.22
CA VAL A 109 4.76 1.62 17.11
C VAL A 109 5.10 1.92 15.67
N ASN A 110 5.75 3.05 15.42
CA ASN A 110 6.52 3.22 14.20
C ASN A 110 7.81 2.43 14.40
N PRO A 111 8.23 1.55 13.47
CA PRO A 111 9.60 1.07 13.50
C PRO A 111 10.45 2.34 13.55
N ARG A 112 11.31 2.42 14.58
CA ARG A 112 12.30 3.49 14.69
C ARG A 112 12.84 3.70 13.29
N SER A 113 12.87 4.96 12.87
CA SER A 113 13.60 5.44 11.70
C SER A 113 15.02 4.85 11.71
N SER A 114 15.16 3.60 11.29
CA SER A 114 16.33 3.18 10.54
C SER A 114 16.23 4.08 9.33
N GLN A 115 17.23 4.95 9.21
CA GLN A 115 17.40 5.94 8.17
C GLN A 115 17.45 5.27 6.78
N VAL A 116 16.39 4.60 6.36
CA VAL A 116 16.04 4.57 4.96
C VAL A 116 15.70 6.02 4.71
N ARG A 117 16.63 6.75 4.10
CA ARG A 117 16.33 8.06 3.54
C ARG A 117 15.04 7.86 2.76
N ALA A 118 13.93 8.37 3.30
CA ALA A 118 12.75 8.54 2.49
C ALA A 118 13.24 9.44 1.37
N THR A 119 13.42 8.90 0.16
CA THR A 119 13.70 9.67 -1.05
C THR A 119 12.42 10.40 -1.39
N THR A 120 12.10 11.38 -0.55
CA THR A 120 11.02 12.32 -0.81
C THR A 120 11.44 13.22 -1.96
N GLY A 121 10.50 13.56 -2.82
CA GLY A 121 10.71 14.32 -4.04
C GLY A 121 10.58 13.47 -5.30
N ALA A 122 10.84 14.12 -6.44
CA ALA A 122 10.82 13.49 -7.74
C ALA A 122 12.12 12.72 -7.99
N ASN A 123 12.00 11.39 -8.09
CA ASN A 123 13.12 10.50 -8.38
C ASN A 123 13.08 10.12 -9.86
N LYS A 124 14.22 10.17 -10.54
CA LYS A 124 14.32 9.65 -11.92
C LYS A 124 14.37 8.12 -11.87
N LEU A 125 13.50 7.46 -12.63
CA LEU A 125 13.40 6.00 -12.68
C LEU A 125 13.59 5.49 -14.11
N LEU A 126 14.33 4.38 -14.24
CA LEU A 126 14.55 3.66 -15.48
C LEU A 126 14.00 2.25 -15.35
N VAL A 127 13.09 1.87 -16.24
CA VAL A 127 12.53 0.51 -16.32
C VAL A 127 13.31 -0.29 -17.35
N VAL A 128 13.95 -1.38 -16.93
CA VAL A 128 14.76 -2.22 -17.82
C VAL A 128 14.02 -3.53 -18.13
N ARG A 129 13.81 -3.79 -19.41
CA ARG A 129 13.36 -5.08 -19.95
C ARG A 129 14.59 -5.88 -20.36
N VAL A 130 14.83 -7.02 -19.72
CA VAL A 130 15.95 -7.91 -20.05
C VAL A 130 15.43 -9.10 -20.83
N ASN A 131 15.93 -9.30 -22.04
CA ASN A 131 15.72 -10.53 -22.80
C ASN A 131 16.93 -11.44 -22.59
N ILE A 132 16.68 -12.72 -22.29
CA ILE A 132 17.74 -13.71 -22.15
C ILE A 132 17.56 -14.74 -23.26
N ASP A 133 18.60 -14.89 -24.08
CA ASP A 133 18.65 -15.94 -25.10
C ASP A 133 18.56 -17.33 -24.48
N GLY A 134 17.73 -18.20 -25.07
CA GLY A 134 17.52 -19.58 -24.61
C GLY A 134 16.23 -19.83 -23.82
N GLY A 135 15.46 -18.79 -23.51
CA GLY A 135 14.09 -18.93 -23.02
C GLY A 135 13.10 -19.21 -24.15
N SER A 136 12.16 -20.14 -23.95
CA SER A 136 11.11 -20.45 -24.94
C SER A 136 10.01 -19.37 -25.05
N THR A 137 10.08 -18.33 -24.22
CA THR A 137 9.05 -17.29 -24.10
C THR A 137 9.68 -15.92 -23.93
N SER A 138 9.34 -15.01 -24.84
CA SER A 138 9.64 -13.58 -24.68
C SER A 138 8.83 -12.99 -23.52
N PRO A 139 9.39 -12.04 -22.73
CA PRO A 139 8.62 -11.31 -21.73
C PRO A 139 7.33 -10.73 -22.34
N PRO A 140 6.16 -10.91 -21.70
CA PRO A 140 4.86 -10.66 -22.31
C PRO A 140 4.54 -9.18 -22.56
N TYR A 141 5.32 -8.26 -21.99
CA TYR A 141 5.12 -6.82 -22.11
C TYR A 141 6.27 -6.19 -22.88
N SER A 142 5.94 -5.27 -23.79
CA SER A 142 6.91 -4.40 -24.46
C SER A 142 7.45 -3.34 -23.48
N THR A 143 8.55 -2.71 -23.84
CA THR A 143 9.07 -1.53 -23.14
C THR A 143 8.03 -0.42 -23.02
N SER A 144 7.27 -0.14 -24.07
CA SER A 144 6.18 0.84 -24.05
C SER A 144 5.08 0.50 -23.05
N THR A 145 4.67 -0.77 -22.95
CA THR A 145 3.69 -1.21 -21.93
C THR A 145 4.25 -1.12 -20.52
N LEU A 146 5.54 -1.37 -20.33
CA LEU A 146 6.20 -1.23 -19.04
C LEU A 146 6.34 0.25 -18.63
N SER A 147 6.67 1.13 -19.58
CA SER A 147 6.69 2.58 -19.39
C SER A 147 5.32 3.10 -18.96
N ASP A 148 4.26 2.75 -19.70
CA ASP A 148 2.88 3.13 -19.40
C ASP A 148 2.44 2.66 -18.01
N LYS A 149 2.71 1.39 -17.64
CA LYS A 149 2.40 0.88 -16.29
C LYS A 149 3.11 1.62 -15.16
N TRP A 150 4.27 2.21 -15.41
CA TRP A 150 5.03 2.94 -14.40
C TRP A 150 4.68 4.42 -14.33
N PHE A 151 4.63 5.09 -15.48
CA PHE A 151 4.54 6.54 -15.59
C PHE A 151 3.18 7.03 -16.11
N GLY A 152 2.38 6.14 -16.70
CA GLY A 152 1.13 6.44 -17.39
C GLY A 152 1.33 7.06 -18.77
N THR A 153 0.31 6.91 -19.62
CA THR A 153 0.10 7.71 -20.82
C THR A 153 -0.90 8.84 -20.52
N SER A 154 -0.96 9.89 -21.34
CA SER A 154 -1.82 11.06 -21.13
C SER A 154 -3.29 10.72 -20.88
N GLY A 155 -3.65 10.51 -19.60
CA GLY A 155 -4.99 10.12 -19.15
C GLY A 155 -5.07 8.82 -18.34
N ASP A 156 -4.00 8.04 -18.23
CA ASP A 156 -3.98 6.87 -17.34
C ASP A 156 -3.85 7.31 -15.88
N ALA A 157 -4.97 7.27 -15.17
CA ALA A 157 -5.06 7.67 -13.77
C ALA A 157 -4.41 6.65 -12.82
N ILE A 158 -4.13 5.42 -13.28
CA ILE A 158 -3.72 4.30 -12.42
C ILE A 158 -2.44 3.66 -12.95
N ASN A 159 -1.30 4.15 -12.48
CA ASN A 159 0.03 3.60 -12.77
C ASN A 159 0.84 3.51 -11.47
N ASN A 160 2.03 2.91 -11.50
CA ASN A 160 2.83 2.74 -10.28
C ASN A 160 3.16 4.09 -9.62
N ASP A 161 3.55 5.11 -10.40
CA ASP A 161 3.82 6.44 -9.86
C ASP A 161 2.59 7.02 -9.15
N SER A 162 1.40 6.95 -9.74
CA SER A 162 0.18 7.44 -9.09
C SER A 162 -0.13 6.70 -7.79
N GLN A 163 0.15 5.39 -7.71
CA GLN A 163 0.01 4.62 -6.48
C GLN A 163 1.05 4.99 -5.41
N TYR A 164 2.30 5.26 -5.80
CA TYR A 164 3.34 5.75 -4.87
C TYR A 164 3.05 7.16 -4.39
N GLN A 165 2.60 8.06 -5.27
CA GLN A 165 2.15 9.39 -4.90
C GLN A 165 0.96 9.32 -3.94
N ALA A 166 -0.01 8.46 -4.22
CA ALA A 166 -1.17 8.22 -3.38
C ALA A 166 -0.75 7.75 -1.97
N CYS A 167 0.04 6.67 -1.86
CA CYS A 167 0.49 6.10 -0.59
C CYS A 167 1.45 7.01 0.19
N SER A 168 2.18 7.88 -0.50
CA SER A 168 3.13 8.81 0.10
C SER A 168 2.55 10.20 0.37
N PHE A 169 1.30 10.47 0.00
CA PHE A 169 0.68 11.80 0.06
C PHE A 169 1.43 12.84 -0.79
N GLY A 170 1.81 12.45 -2.00
CA GLY A 170 2.56 13.27 -2.95
C GLY A 170 4.02 13.51 -2.56
N LYS A 171 4.52 12.83 -1.51
CA LYS A 171 5.90 13.01 -1.04
C LYS A 171 6.90 12.23 -1.87
N VAL A 172 6.48 11.20 -2.59
CA VAL A 172 7.30 10.38 -3.48
C VAL A 172 6.66 10.38 -4.85
N SER A 173 7.42 10.79 -5.86
CA SER A 173 7.05 10.63 -7.27
C SER A 173 8.24 10.10 -8.08
N PHE A 174 7.92 9.51 -9.22
CA PHE A 174 8.86 8.91 -10.16
C PHE A 174 8.70 9.51 -11.54
N ASP A 175 9.67 10.32 -11.91
CA ASP A 175 9.75 10.83 -13.28
C ASP A 175 10.47 9.80 -14.17
N PRO A 176 10.06 9.64 -15.44
CA PRO A 176 10.83 8.82 -16.37
C PRO A 176 12.23 9.41 -16.57
N TYR A 177 13.23 8.53 -16.59
CA TYR A 177 14.56 8.90 -17.03
C TYR A 177 14.54 9.21 -18.53
N ILE A 178 15.04 10.38 -18.91
CA ILE A 178 15.20 10.80 -20.31
C ILE A 178 16.66 11.18 -20.50
N GLY A 179 17.33 10.56 -21.45
CA GLY A 179 18.75 10.81 -21.69
C GLY A 179 19.41 9.77 -22.58
N THR A 180 20.70 9.98 -22.81
CA THR A 180 21.54 9.06 -23.58
C THR A 180 22.50 8.34 -22.64
N THR A 181 22.52 7.01 -22.73
CA THR A 181 23.47 6.18 -21.98
C THR A 181 24.92 6.44 -22.44
N SER A 182 25.90 6.06 -21.62
CA SER A 182 27.32 6.13 -21.99
C SER A 182 27.67 5.30 -23.24
N SER A 183 26.85 4.29 -23.56
CA SER A 183 26.92 3.46 -24.77
C SER A 183 26.20 4.06 -25.99
N GLY A 184 25.62 5.26 -25.89
CA GLY A 184 24.98 5.97 -27.01
C GLY A 184 23.51 5.60 -27.27
N VAL A 185 22.89 4.78 -26.41
CA VAL A 185 21.46 4.44 -26.53
C VAL A 185 20.62 5.60 -25.98
N ASN A 186 19.66 6.08 -26.79
CA ASN A 186 18.70 7.12 -26.40
C ASN A 186 17.48 6.50 -25.68
N ILE A 187 17.12 7.08 -24.53
CA ILE A 187 15.96 6.72 -23.71
C ILE A 187 15.03 7.93 -23.67
N SER A 188 13.81 7.76 -24.19
CA SER A 188 12.83 8.86 -24.32
C SER A 188 11.59 8.71 -23.44
N ASP A 189 11.33 7.52 -22.90
CA ASP A 189 10.09 7.19 -22.18
C ASP A 189 10.35 6.51 -20.82
N GLY A 190 11.56 6.61 -20.29
CA GLY A 190 11.93 5.97 -19.03
C GLY A 190 12.00 4.45 -19.09
N SER A 191 11.94 3.84 -20.28
CA SER A 191 12.11 2.40 -20.47
C SER A 191 13.27 2.07 -21.42
N TYR A 192 13.91 0.93 -21.18
CA TYR A 192 15.03 0.46 -21.98
C TYR A 192 14.94 -1.06 -22.17
N GLU A 193 15.23 -1.52 -23.38
CA GLU A 193 15.38 -2.94 -23.69
C GLU A 193 16.87 -3.29 -23.73
N SER A 194 17.29 -4.19 -22.84
CA SER A 194 18.59 -4.83 -22.94
C SER A 194 18.48 -5.96 -23.96
N LEU A 195 19.35 -5.86 -24.97
CA LEU A 195 19.70 -6.98 -25.85
C LEU A 195 20.63 -7.95 -25.12
#